data_AF-A0A2U1QMT3-F1
#
_entry.id   AF-A0A2U1QMT3-F1
#
_cell.length_a   1.000
_cell.length_b   1.000
_cell.length_c   1.000
_cell.angle_alpha   90.00
_cell.angle_beta   90.00
_cell.angle_gamma   90.00
#
_symmetry.space_group_name_H-M   'P 1'
#
loop_
_entity.id
_entity.type
_entity.pdbx_description
1 polymer ?
#
loop_
_entity_poly.entity_id
_entity_poly.type
_entity_poly.pdbx_seq_one_letter_code
_entity_poly.pdbx_strand_id
1 'polypeptide(L)'
;MASIPKFEQLKQLCGSNELKDCFKFFFVQEESETDRLITKITEWCNGLHVKIANFADLIEEGRTLTYFDVRLYGGLESLVQVQAKNGEILRALLVVLDVARAAKAENHRHVMMMEAHD
;
A
#
# COMPACT_ATOMS: atom_id res chain seq x y z
N MET A 1 10.98 -13.27 0.06
CA MET A 1 9.68 -13.97 0.11
C MET A 1 9.62 -14.69 1.45
N ALA A 2 8.57 -14.46 2.25
CA ALA A 2 8.37 -15.29 3.43
C ALA A 2 8.12 -16.73 2.96
N SER A 3 8.77 -17.70 3.60
CA SER A 3 8.50 -19.11 3.30
C SER A 3 7.14 -19.45 3.87
N ILE A 4 6.23 -19.96 3.03
CA ILE A 4 4.95 -20.48 3.50
C ILE A 4 5.24 -21.61 4.51
N PRO A 5 4.75 -21.52 5.76
CA PRO A 5 4.98 -22.56 6.75
C PRO A 5 4.33 -23.88 6.32
N LYS A 6 5.04 -25.00 6.52
CA LYS A 6 4.47 -26.34 6.27
C LYS A 6 3.43 -26.66 7.33
N PHE A 7 2.50 -27.59 7.05
CA PHE A 7 1.47 -28.01 8.02
C PHE A 7 2.02 -28.42 9.39
N GLU A 8 3.14 -29.15 9.44
CA GLU A 8 3.77 -29.52 10.72
C GLU A 8 4.28 -28.31 11.50
N GLN A 9 4.73 -27.26 10.81
CA GLN A 9 5.11 -26.00 11.45
C GLN A 9 3.88 -25.21 11.89
N LEU A 10 2.80 -25.22 11.09
CA LEU A 10 1.52 -24.60 11.47
C LEU A 10 0.95 -25.23 12.73
N LYS A 11 0.94 -26.56 12.85
CA LYS A 11 0.51 -27.27 14.07
C LYS A 11 1.31 -26.85 15.30
N GLN A 12 2.63 -26.70 15.16
CA GLN A 12 3.50 -26.22 16.23
C GLN A 12 3.21 -24.76 16.60
N LEU A 13 2.99 -23.89 15.61
CA LEU A 13 2.74 -22.47 15.80
C LEU A 13 1.35 -22.20 16.40
N CYS A 14 0.33 -22.93 15.97
CA CYS A 14 -1.03 -22.79 16.48
C CYS A 14 -1.29 -23.61 17.76
N GLY A 15 -0.39 -24.55 18.11
CA GLY A 15 -0.53 -25.40 19.29
C GLY A 15 -1.64 -26.45 19.19
N SER A 16 -2.15 -26.71 17.98
CA SER A 16 -3.24 -27.65 17.71
C SER A 16 -2.85 -28.65 16.64
N ASN A 17 -3.25 -29.91 16.81
CA ASN A 17 -3.12 -30.94 15.79
C ASN A 17 -4.31 -30.95 14.81
N GLU A 18 -5.35 -30.17 15.09
CA GLU A 18 -6.51 -30.05 14.22
C GLU A 18 -6.16 -29.18 13.01
N LEU A 19 -6.37 -29.74 11.81
CA LEU A 19 -6.09 -29.02 10.56
C LEU A 19 -6.93 -27.76 10.43
N LYS A 20 -8.16 -27.76 10.98
CA LYS A 20 -9.06 -26.60 11.00
C LYS A 20 -8.41 -25.41 11.71
N ASP A 21 -7.85 -25.63 12.90
CA ASP A 21 -7.14 -24.60 13.67
C ASP A 21 -5.89 -24.11 12.95
N CYS A 22 -5.15 -25.02 12.30
CA CYS A 22 -3.99 -24.66 11.49
C CYS A 22 -4.36 -23.73 10.34
N PHE A 23 -5.46 -24.03 9.63
CA PHE A 23 -5.96 -23.20 8.55
C PHE A 23 -6.46 -21.84 9.06
N LYS A 24 -7.24 -21.82 10.16
CA LYS A 24 -7.71 -20.58 10.78
C LYS A 24 -6.53 -19.69 11.17
N PHE A 25 -5.54 -20.25 11.84
CA PHE A 25 -4.32 -19.53 12.23
C PHE A 25 -3.59 -18.94 11.00
N PHE A 26 -3.45 -19.71 9.92
CA PHE A 26 -2.83 -19.24 8.69
C PHE A 26 -3.58 -18.04 8.07
N PHE A 27 -4.91 -18.13 7.93
CA PHE A 27 -5.69 -17.03 7.34
C PHE A 27 -5.72 -15.78 8.23
N VAL A 28 -5.74 -15.94 9.55
CA VAL A 28 -5.57 -14.82 10.49
C VAL A 28 -4.22 -14.14 10.32
N GLN A 29 -3.15 -14.92 10.13
CA GLN A 29 -1.82 -14.37 9.86
C GLN A 29 -1.80 -13.60 8.53
N GLU A 30 -2.32 -14.17 7.45
CA GLU A 30 -2.40 -13.51 6.14
C GLU A 30 -3.24 -12.21 6.19
N GLU A 31 -4.34 -12.18 6.97
CA GLU A 31 -5.12 -10.97 7.21
C GLU A 31 -4.27 -9.89 7.91
N SER A 32 -3.51 -10.27 8.94
CA SER A 32 -2.62 -9.34 9.66
C SER A 32 -1.48 -8.79 8.78
N GLU A 33 -0.93 -9.61 7.88
CA GLU A 33 0.09 -9.19 6.92
C GLU A 33 -0.49 -8.22 5.90
N THR A 34 -1.70 -8.50 5.42
CA THR A 34 -2.45 -7.63 4.51
C THR A 34 -2.78 -6.29 5.16
N ASP A 35 -3.18 -6.27 6.44
CA ASP A 35 -3.42 -5.04 7.19
C ASP A 35 -2.17 -4.18 7.35
N ARG A 36 -1.03 -4.81 7.61
CA ARG A 36 0.25 -4.13 7.67
C ARG A 36 0.63 -3.53 6.31
N LEU A 37 0.34 -4.24 5.21
CA LEU A 37 0.57 -3.74 3.86
C LEU A 37 -0.32 -2.53 3.55
N ILE A 38 -1.63 -2.61 3.84
CA ILE A 38 -2.60 -1.52 3.67
C ILE A 38 -2.15 -0.27 4.42
N THR A 39 -1.71 -0.43 5.67
CA THR A 39 -1.22 0.68 6.51
C THR A 39 -0.03 1.38 5.84
N LYS A 40 0.99 0.62 5.42
CA LYS A 40 2.18 1.18 4.77
C LYS A 40 1.86 1.90 3.45
N ILE A 41 1.00 1.31 2.62
CA ILE A 41 0.61 1.93 1.34
C ILE A 41 -0.17 3.22 1.61
N THR A 42 -1.04 3.23 2.62
CA THR A 42 -1.79 4.42 3.02
C THR A 42 -0.85 5.55 3.48
N GLU A 43 0.16 5.23 4.29
CA GLU A 43 1.20 6.19 4.69
C GLU A 43 1.95 6.76 3.48
N TRP A 44 2.33 5.92 2.51
CA TRP A 44 2.98 6.36 1.28
C TRP A 44 2.08 7.26 0.43
N CYS A 45 0.80 6.90 0.27
CA CYS A 45 -0.18 7.74 -0.43
C CYS A 45 -0.30 9.12 0.23
N ASN A 46 -0.42 9.17 1.56
CA ASN A 46 -0.50 10.43 2.31
C ASN A 46 0.77 11.28 2.10
N GLY A 47 1.95 10.66 2.20
CA GLY A 47 3.22 11.35 1.92
C GLY A 47 3.31 11.90 0.50
N LEU A 48 2.83 11.16 -0.50
CA LEU A 48 2.78 11.62 -1.89
C LEU A 48 1.77 12.75 -2.09
N HIS A 49 0.61 12.71 -1.45
CA HIS A 49 -0.35 13.82 -1.49
C HIS A 49 0.27 15.12 -1.00
N VAL A 50 0.94 15.09 0.16
CA VAL A 50 1.64 16.26 0.70
C VAL A 50 2.75 16.72 -0.25
N LYS A 51 3.55 15.78 -0.76
CA LYS A 51 4.63 16.11 -1.72
C LYS A 51 4.08 16.76 -2.99
N ILE A 52 2.98 16.25 -3.53
CA ILE A 52 2.32 16.79 -4.72
C ILE A 52 1.80 18.19 -4.45
N ALA A 53 1.15 18.44 -3.30
CA ALA A 53 0.71 19.78 -2.93
C ALA A 53 1.89 20.77 -2.87
N ASN A 54 2.96 20.41 -2.16
CA ASN A 54 4.15 21.26 -2.04
C ASN A 54 4.82 21.55 -3.40
N PHE A 55 4.86 20.56 -4.29
CA PHE A 55 5.38 20.77 -5.65
C PHE A 55 4.48 21.67 -6.49
N ALA A 56 3.16 21.62 -6.30
CA ALA A 56 2.23 22.51 -6.99
C ALA A 56 2.49 23.97 -6.56
N ASP A 57 2.64 24.21 -5.26
CA ASP A 57 2.97 25.53 -4.72
C ASP A 57 4.31 26.05 -5.27
N LEU A 58 5.35 25.21 -5.27
CA LEU A 58 6.68 25.55 -5.80
C LEU A 58 6.67 25.84 -7.30
N ILE A 59 5.86 25.11 -8.08
CA ILE A 59 5.68 25.35 -9.52
C ILE A 59 4.98 26.70 -9.74
N GLU A 60 3.99 27.04 -8.92
CA GLU A 60 3.26 28.31 -8.99
C GLU A 60 4.20 29.48 -8.67
N GLU A 61 4.95 29.40 -7.58
CA GLU A 61 5.99 30.37 -7.23
C GLU A 61 7.03 30.50 -8.36
N GLY A 62 7.55 29.37 -8.87
CA GLY A 62 8.53 29.36 -9.95
C GLY A 62 8.01 29.98 -11.26
N ARG A 63 6.71 29.87 -11.56
CA ARG A 63 6.08 30.55 -12.71
C ARG A 63 6.07 32.07 -12.55
N THR A 64 5.80 32.56 -11.34
CA THR A 64 5.85 34.02 -11.08
C THR A 64 7.27 34.56 -11.24
N LEU A 65 8.31 33.81 -10.84
CA LEU A 65 9.71 34.21 -10.92
C LEU A 65 10.31 34.07 -12.33
N THR A 66 9.96 33.02 -13.07
CA THR A 66 10.43 32.77 -14.45
C THR A 66 9.93 33.80 -15.45
N TYR A 67 8.80 34.46 -15.18
CA TYR A 67 8.36 35.64 -15.94
C TYR A 67 9.43 36.76 -15.94
N PHE A 68 10.30 36.79 -14.93
CA PHE A 68 11.38 37.77 -14.77
C PHE A 68 12.77 37.27 -15.19
N ASP A 69 13.01 35.95 -15.28
CA ASP A 69 14.28 35.37 -15.78
C ASP A 69 14.05 34.06 -16.57
N VAL A 70 14.25 34.13 -17.89
CA VAL A 70 14.12 33.01 -18.85
C VAL A 70 15.09 31.85 -18.54
N ARG A 71 16.21 32.10 -17.84
CA ARG A 71 17.18 31.04 -17.49
C ARG A 71 16.64 30.03 -16.48
N LEU A 72 15.58 30.36 -15.76
CA LEU A 72 14.93 29.47 -14.79
C LEU A 72 13.93 28.50 -15.42
N TYR A 73 13.61 28.67 -16.72
CA TYR A 73 12.56 27.91 -17.40
C TYR A 73 12.81 26.39 -17.41
N GLY A 74 14.05 25.95 -17.65
CA GLY A 74 14.39 24.52 -17.68
C GLY A 74 14.26 23.81 -16.31
N GLY A 75 14.50 24.53 -15.21
CA GLY A 75 14.28 24.03 -13.86
C GLY A 75 12.80 23.84 -13.55
N LEU A 76 11.96 24.80 -13.98
CA LEU A 76 10.52 24.73 -13.82
C LEU A 76 9.90 23.59 -14.64
N GLU A 77 10.35 23.38 -15.87
CA GLU A 77 9.89 22.25 -16.69
C GLU A 77 10.22 20.91 -16.03
N SER A 78 11.43 20.77 -15.47
CA SER A 78 11.83 19.57 -14.73
C SER A 78 10.94 19.32 -13.50
N LEU A 79 10.55 20.37 -12.77
CA LEU A 79 9.62 20.26 -11.64
C LEU A 79 8.24 19.76 -12.07
N VAL A 80 7.72 20.27 -13.18
CA VAL A 80 6.44 19.82 -13.76
C VAL A 80 6.50 18.33 -14.15
N GLN A 81 7.60 17.89 -14.74
CA GLN A 81 7.79 16.48 -15.09
C GLN A 81 7.84 15.58 -13.85
N VAL A 82 8.60 15.98 -12.81
CA VAL A 82 8.65 15.24 -11.54
C VAL A 82 7.28 15.19 -10.87
N GLN A 83 6.53 16.29 -10.91
CA GLN A 83 5.17 16.37 -10.38
C GLN A 83 4.22 15.40 -11.09
N ALA A 84 4.24 15.36 -12.42
CA ALA A 84 3.46 14.41 -13.20
C ALA A 84 3.80 12.97 -12.79
N LYS A 85 5.09 12.65 -12.60
CA LYS A 85 5.52 11.32 -12.19
C LYS A 85 5.07 10.96 -10.77
N ASN A 86 5.10 11.89 -9.82
CA ASN A 86 4.55 11.68 -8.48
C ASN A 86 3.05 11.33 -8.56
N GLY A 87 2.29 12.00 -9.44
CA GLY A 87 0.88 11.70 -9.68
C GLY A 87 0.63 10.30 -10.27
N GLU A 88 1.47 9.86 -11.21
CA GLU A 88 1.42 8.49 -11.73
C GLU A 88 1.69 7.44 -10.64
N ILE A 89 2.72 7.66 -9.82
CA ILE A 89 3.06 6.76 -8.70
C ILE A 89 1.90 6.68 -7.70
N LEU A 90 1.31 7.82 -7.34
CA LEU A 90 0.16 7.87 -6.44
C LEU A 90 -1.01 7.06 -6.99
N ARG A 91 -1.34 7.22 -8.28
CA ARG A 91 -2.41 6.46 -8.93
C ARG A 91 -2.15 4.96 -8.88
N ALA A 92 -0.91 4.53 -9.14
CA ALA A 92 -0.53 3.13 -9.05
C ALA A 92 -0.70 2.58 -7.62
N LEU A 93 -0.27 3.34 -6.61
CA LEU A 93 -0.42 2.93 -5.21
C LEU A 93 -1.89 2.82 -4.77
N LEU A 94 -2.76 3.70 -5.25
CA LEU A 94 -4.20 3.60 -5.00
C LEU A 94 -4.79 2.30 -5.57
N VAL A 95 -4.38 1.90 -6.77
CA VAL A 95 -4.79 0.61 -7.34
C VAL A 95 -4.30 -0.56 -6.49
N VAL A 96 -3.04 -0.53 -6.02
CA VAL A 96 -2.52 -1.57 -5.12
C VAL A 96 -3.29 -1.60 -3.79
N LEU A 97 -3.65 -0.44 -3.25
CA LEU A 97 -4.43 -0.32 -2.03
C LEU A 97 -5.82 -0.96 -2.18
N ASP A 98 -6.48 -0.76 -3.31
CA ASP A 98 -7.78 -1.38 -3.60
C ASP A 98 -7.67 -2.90 -3.71
N VAL A 99 -6.62 -3.41 -4.39
CA VAL A 99 -6.33 -4.85 -4.45
C VAL A 99 -6.08 -5.43 -3.05
N ALA A 100 -5.29 -4.74 -2.22
CA ALA A 100 -5.00 -5.20 -0.86
C ALA A 100 -6.26 -5.24 0.02
N ARG A 101 -7.15 -4.24 -0.10
CA ARG A 101 -8.45 -4.23 0.59
C ARG A 101 -9.35 -5.37 0.15
N ALA A 102 -9.39 -5.67 -1.15
CA ALA A 102 -10.15 -6.81 -1.67
C ALA A 102 -9.60 -8.14 -1.13
N ALA A 103 -8.27 -8.31 -1.11
CA ALA A 103 -7.62 -9.49 -0.53
C ALA A 103 -7.94 -9.65 0.96
N LYS A 104 -7.95 -8.55 1.74
CA LYS A 104 -8.38 -8.58 3.14
C LYS A 104 -9.81 -9.08 3.28
N ALA A 105 -10.73 -8.54 2.49
CA ALA A 105 -12.14 -8.95 2.53
C ALA A 105 -12.33 -10.43 2.15
N GLU A 106 -11.49 -10.98 1.27
CA GLU A 106 -11.46 -12.40 0.94
C GLU A 106 -10.91 -13.26 2.08
N ASN A 107 -9.76 -12.89 2.66
CA ASN A 107 -9.19 -13.60 3.81
C ASN A 107 -10.16 -13.62 5.00
N HIS A 108 -10.84 -12.51 5.27
CA HIS A 108 -11.85 -12.43 6.31
C HIS A 108 -13.01 -13.41 6.07
N ARG A 109 -13.48 -13.57 4.82
CA ARG A 109 -14.48 -14.59 4.47
C ARG A 109 -13.97 -16.02 4.70
N HIS A 110 -12.69 -16.29 4.44
CA HIS A 110 -12.08 -17.60 4.71
C HIS A 110 -12.04 -17.91 6.20
N VAL A 111 -11.69 -16.93 7.05
CA VAL A 111 -11.74 -17.08 8.52
C VAL A 111 -13.18 -17.38 8.98
N MET A 112 -14.16 -16.60 8.52
CA MET A 112 -15.57 -16.78 8.91
C MET A 112 -16.14 -18.15 8.49
N MET A 113 -15.75 -18.67 7.32
CA MET A 113 -16.15 -20.02 6.89
C MET A 113 -15.65 -21.10 7.84
N MET A 114 -14.46 -20.92 8.42
CA MET A 114 -13.88 -21.87 9.38
C MET A 114 -14.58 -21.79 10.74
N GLU A 115 -15.04 -20.61 11.15
CA GLU A 115 -15.83 -20.45 12.40
C GLU A 115 -17.26 -20.99 12.28
N ALA A 116 -17.87 -20.94 11.09
CA ALA A 116 -19.23 -21.43 10.86
C ALA A 116 -19.37 -22.97 10.85
N HIS A 117 -18.27 -23.70 10.82
CA HIS A 117 -18.25 -25.18 10.83
C HIS A 117 -17.82 -25.75 12.19
N ASP A 118 -17.99 -24.99 13.28
CA ASP A 118 -17.98 -25.49 14.66
C ASP A 118 -19.34 -26.11 15.05
#